data_AF-A0A1M7ABM4-F1
#
_entry.id   AF-A0A1M7ABM4-F1
#
_cell.length_a   1.000
_cell.length_b   1.000
_cell.length_c   1.000
_cell.angle_alpha   90.00
_cell.angle_beta   90.00
_cell.angle_gamma   90.00
#
_symmetry.space_group_name_H-M   'P 1'
#
loop_
_entity.id
_entity.type
_entity.pdbx_description
1 polymer ?
#
loop_
_entity_poly.entity_id
_entity_poly.type
_entity_poly.pdbx_seq_one_letter_code
_entity_poly.pdbx_strand_id
1 'polypeptide(L)'
;MKKNFSLLSVLVFAFMALVLLAQPKVYAYDGDMDVYREFKEDLALARDTYISSLNMAMDEKEVSNPSWNDIDFEAPDMKYCTLKEIPGGFKIKGSHGAYKLEADVKFVPGREDMRYQVKHSKGSNGPGKDIAGEVFRDK
;
A
#
# COMPACT_ATOMS: atom_id res chain seq x y z
N MET A 1 -46.60 -3.21 -37.92
CA MET A 1 -46.61 -4.05 -36.70
C MET A 1 -45.74 -3.40 -35.63
N LYS A 2 -46.33 -2.86 -34.56
CA LYS A 2 -45.58 -2.27 -33.44
C LYS A 2 -45.17 -3.42 -32.50
N LYS A 3 -43.86 -3.61 -32.29
CA LYS A 3 -43.34 -4.59 -31.32
C LYS A 3 -43.62 -4.05 -29.93
N ASN A 4 -44.59 -4.63 -29.23
CA ASN A 4 -44.83 -4.35 -27.81
C ASN A 4 -43.72 -5.03 -27.00
N PHE A 5 -42.65 -4.30 -26.70
CA PHE A 5 -41.67 -4.76 -25.72
C PHE A 5 -42.35 -4.79 -24.36
N SER A 6 -42.46 -5.99 -23.78
CA SER A 6 -43.03 -6.18 -22.44
C SER A 6 -42.17 -5.42 -21.43
N LEU A 7 -42.79 -4.59 -20.57
CA LEU A 7 -42.10 -3.89 -19.48
C LEU A 7 -41.26 -4.84 -18.62
N LEU A 8 -41.73 -6.08 -18.46
CA LEU A 8 -41.03 -7.13 -17.72
C LEU A 8 -39.68 -7.47 -18.37
N SER A 9 -39.62 -7.51 -19.70
CA SER A 9 -38.37 -7.80 -20.43
C SER A 9 -37.36 -6.66 -20.28
N VAL A 10 -37.80 -5.41 -20.31
CA VAL A 10 -36.93 -4.24 -20.10
C VAL A 10 -36.37 -4.20 -18.67
N LEU A 11 -37.20 -4.53 -17.67
CA LEU A 11 -36.78 -4.62 -16.27
C LEU A 11 -35.76 -5.74 -16.04
N VAL A 12 -35.94 -6.91 -16.66
CA VAL A 12 -34.98 -8.02 -16.56
C VAL A 12 -33.64 -7.67 -17.21
N PHE A 13 -33.65 -7.02 -18.37
CA PHE A 13 -32.41 -6.55 -19.01
C PHE A 13 -31.70 -5.46 -18.20
N ALA A 14 -32.45 -4.51 -17.64
CA ALA A 14 -31.89 -3.47 -16.77
C ALA A 14 -31.30 -4.07 -15.49
N PHE A 15 -31.96 -5.05 -14.88
CA PHE A 15 -31.46 -5.75 -13.70
C PHE A 15 -30.19 -6.56 -14.01
N MET A 16 -30.14 -7.27 -15.14
CA MET A 16 -28.92 -7.96 -15.58
C MET A 16 -27.74 -7.00 -15.82
N ALA A 17 -27.99 -5.85 -16.44
CA ALA A 17 -26.96 -4.82 -16.63
C ALA A 17 -26.48 -4.25 -15.28
N LEU A 18 -27.39 -4.07 -14.32
CA LEU A 18 -27.06 -3.60 -12.97
C LEU A 18 -26.26 -4.64 -12.17
N VAL A 19 -26.57 -5.93 -12.32
CA VAL A 19 -25.79 -7.03 -11.71
C VAL A 19 -24.39 -7.11 -12.31
N LEU A 20 -24.23 -6.89 -13.62
CA LEU A 20 -22.90 -6.84 -14.27
C LEU A 20 -22.08 -5.62 -13.83
N LEU A 21 -22.72 -4.48 -13.59
CA LEU A 21 -22.07 -3.25 -13.09
C LEU A 21 -21.83 -3.26 -11.58
N ALA A 22 -22.62 -4.04 -10.83
CA ALA A 22 -22.52 -4.22 -9.38
C ALA A 22 -21.68 -5.43 -8.97
N GLN A 23 -21.06 -6.14 -9.93
CA GLN A 23 -19.95 -7.03 -9.60
C GLN A 23 -18.95 -6.19 -8.79
N PRO A 24 -18.59 -6.59 -7.55
CA PRO A 24 -17.43 -5.99 -6.92
C PRO A 24 -16.31 -6.12 -7.94
N LYS A 25 -15.55 -5.04 -8.15
CA LYS A 25 -14.27 -5.15 -8.85
C LYS A 25 -13.42 -6.07 -7.97
N VAL A 26 -13.60 -7.36 -8.14
CA VAL A 26 -12.59 -8.36 -7.91
C VAL A 26 -11.53 -7.92 -8.90
N TYR A 27 -10.68 -6.98 -8.47
CA TYR A 27 -9.38 -6.80 -9.07
C TYR A 27 -8.88 -8.21 -9.19
N ALA A 28 -8.75 -8.67 -10.42
CA ALA A 28 -8.25 -9.98 -10.70
C ALA A 28 -6.96 -10.09 -9.88
N TYR A 29 -7.04 -10.87 -8.82
CA TYR A 29 -5.90 -11.41 -8.12
C TYR A 29 -5.35 -12.45 -9.09
N ASP A 30 -4.84 -11.96 -10.21
CA ASP A 30 -4.55 -12.75 -11.39
C ASP A 30 -3.12 -13.27 -11.24
N GLY A 31 -3.02 -14.37 -10.50
CA GLY A 31 -2.23 -15.50 -10.98
C GLY A 31 -0.77 -15.59 -10.56
N ASP A 32 -0.18 -14.59 -9.90
CA ASP A 32 1.21 -14.72 -9.46
C ASP A 32 1.38 -14.39 -7.97
N MET A 33 1.10 -15.40 -7.14
CA MET A 33 1.34 -15.37 -5.70
C MET A 33 2.79 -15.05 -5.35
N ASP A 34 3.72 -15.40 -6.24
CA ASP A 34 5.14 -15.18 -6.02
C ASP A 34 5.44 -13.70 -6.22
N VAL A 35 4.93 -13.07 -7.29
CA VAL A 35 5.04 -11.61 -7.50
C VAL A 35 4.39 -10.82 -6.36
N TYR A 36 3.22 -11.26 -5.87
CA TYR A 36 2.58 -10.65 -4.70
C TYR A 36 3.47 -10.73 -3.46
N ARG A 37 3.99 -11.93 -3.16
CA ARG A 37 4.85 -12.18 -1.99
C ARG A 37 6.14 -11.39 -2.07
N GLU A 38 6.83 -11.47 -3.20
CA GLU A 38 8.07 -10.75 -3.45
C GLU A 38 7.90 -9.24 -3.31
N PHE A 39 6.82 -8.68 -3.85
CA PHE A 39 6.56 -7.25 -3.70
C PHE A 39 6.26 -6.88 -2.24
N LYS A 40 5.49 -7.70 -1.54
CA LYS A 40 5.19 -7.50 -0.12
C LYS A 40 6.43 -7.63 0.76
N GLU A 41 7.32 -8.58 0.47
CA GLU A 41 8.59 -8.80 1.15
C GLU A 41 9.53 -7.61 0.96
N ASP A 42 9.61 -7.06 -0.26
CA ASP A 42 10.38 -5.84 -0.53
C ASP A 42 9.84 -4.69 0.33
N LEU A 43 8.52 -4.44 0.34
CA LEU A 43 7.92 -3.42 1.21
C LEU A 43 8.17 -3.68 2.71
N ALA A 44 8.15 -4.94 3.15
CA ALA A 44 8.43 -5.31 4.54
C ALA A 44 9.91 -5.07 4.90
N LEU A 45 10.84 -5.31 3.99
CA LEU A 45 12.26 -5.00 4.17
C LEU A 45 12.46 -3.50 4.41
N ALA A 46 11.76 -2.64 3.65
CA ALA A 46 11.78 -1.19 3.89
C ALA A 46 11.28 -0.82 5.29
N ARG A 47 10.16 -1.42 5.72
CA ARG A 47 9.60 -1.21 7.06
C ARG A 47 10.59 -1.64 8.14
N ASP A 48 11.10 -2.86 8.06
CA ASP A 48 11.91 -3.47 9.12
C ASP A 48 13.28 -2.78 9.23
N THR A 49 13.88 -2.40 8.11
CA THR A 49 15.13 -1.62 8.10
C THR A 49 14.90 -0.27 8.77
N TYR A 50 13.79 0.41 8.46
CA TYR A 50 13.48 1.70 9.08
C TYR A 50 13.22 1.58 10.59
N ILE A 51 12.50 0.55 11.02
CA ILE A 51 12.29 0.27 12.46
C ILE A 51 13.63 0.00 13.15
N SER A 52 14.51 -0.76 12.51
CA SER A 52 15.84 -1.04 13.05
C SER A 52 16.64 0.24 13.26
N SER A 53 16.71 1.13 12.25
CA SER A 53 17.37 2.44 12.38
C SER A 53 16.74 3.31 13.47
N LEU A 54 15.41 3.30 13.57
CA LEU A 54 14.69 4.04 14.60
C LEU A 54 14.99 3.51 16.01
N ASN A 55 15.05 2.19 16.20
CA ASN A 55 15.42 1.56 17.47
C ASN A 55 16.87 1.85 17.86
N MET A 56 17.82 1.77 16.90
CA MET A 56 19.21 2.15 17.15
C MET A 56 19.33 3.61 17.58
N ALA A 57 18.61 4.53 16.92
CA ALA A 57 18.59 5.93 17.30
C ALA A 57 17.98 6.17 18.69
N MET A 58 16.96 5.39 19.09
CA MET A 58 16.39 5.42 20.45
C MET A 58 17.41 4.98 21.50
N ASP A 59 18.11 3.88 21.23
CA ASP A 59 19.07 3.29 22.15
C ASP A 59 20.32 4.17 22.31
N GLU A 60 20.88 4.69 21.20
CA GLU A 60 22.11 5.50 21.22
C GLU A 60 21.94 6.84 21.91
N LYS A 61 20.75 7.45 21.81
CA LYS A 61 20.48 8.78 22.35
C LYS A 61 19.74 8.76 23.68
N GLU A 62 19.42 7.57 24.20
CA GLU A 62 18.59 7.36 25.40
C GLU A 62 17.28 8.18 25.35
N VAL A 63 16.72 8.39 24.17
CA VAL A 63 15.48 9.15 23.96
C VAL A 63 14.35 8.21 23.55
N SER A 64 13.22 8.32 24.24
CA SER A 64 12.00 7.57 23.90
C SER A 64 11.34 8.03 22.60
N ASN A 65 11.78 9.16 22.05
CA ASN A 65 11.23 9.73 20.83
C ASN A 65 12.32 10.49 20.05
N PRO A 66 13.12 9.79 19.23
CA PRO A 66 14.22 10.41 18.50
C PRO A 66 13.67 11.37 17.46
N SER A 67 14.36 12.50 17.25
CA SER A 67 14.04 13.38 16.13
C SER A 67 14.38 12.68 14.82
N TRP A 68 13.75 13.05 13.72
CA TRP A 68 14.10 12.48 12.40
C TRP A 68 15.54 12.77 12.01
N ASN A 69 16.08 13.90 12.44
CA ASN A 69 17.49 14.24 12.21
C ASN A 69 18.45 13.34 13.00
N ASP A 70 17.91 12.50 13.89
CA ASP A 70 18.67 11.62 14.74
C ASP A 70 18.78 10.20 14.20
N ILE A 71 18.03 9.88 13.14
CA ILE A 71 17.98 8.55 12.54
C ILE A 71 18.92 8.52 11.35
N ASP A 72 19.96 7.71 11.43
CA ASP A 72 20.80 7.40 10.27
C ASP A 72 20.12 6.27 9.49
N PHE A 73 19.41 6.64 8.42
CA PHE A 73 18.69 5.68 7.58
C PHE A 73 19.47 5.37 6.31
N GLU A 74 20.09 4.20 6.29
CA GLU A 74 20.61 3.61 5.07
C GLU A 74 19.52 2.78 4.39
N ALA A 75 19.13 3.18 3.18
CA ALA A 75 18.15 2.43 2.42
C ALA A 75 18.72 1.03 2.08
N PRO A 76 17.99 -0.06 2.38
CA PRO A 76 18.41 -1.40 2.00
C PRO A 76 18.43 -1.53 0.48
N ASP A 77 19.21 -2.45 -0.04
CA ASP A 77 19.14 -2.81 -1.46
C ASP A 77 17.83 -3.56 -1.71
N MET A 78 16.97 -2.96 -2.52
CA MET A 78 15.60 -3.40 -2.77
C MET A 78 15.45 -3.77 -4.24
N LYS A 79 14.72 -4.84 -4.52
CA LYS A 79 14.66 -5.40 -5.87
C LYS A 79 13.66 -4.65 -6.77
N TYR A 80 12.55 -4.18 -6.20
CA TYR A 80 11.41 -3.65 -6.96
C TYR A 80 11.02 -2.22 -6.55
N CYS A 81 11.45 -1.80 -5.37
CA CYS A 81 11.20 -0.49 -4.84
C CYS A 81 12.49 0.31 -4.65
N THR A 82 12.31 1.63 -4.56
CA THR A 82 13.36 2.58 -4.22
C THR A 82 12.88 3.39 -3.03
N LEU A 83 13.77 3.62 -2.09
CA LEU A 83 13.52 4.47 -0.93
C LEU A 83 14.28 5.77 -1.08
N LYS A 84 13.61 6.84 -0.70
CA LYS A 84 14.23 8.14 -0.50
C LYS A 84 13.82 8.63 0.88
N GLU A 85 14.80 8.87 1.74
CA GLU A 85 14.55 9.42 3.05
C GLU A 85 13.83 10.77 2.96
N ILE A 86 12.90 11.00 3.88
CA ILE A 86 12.19 12.28 4.07
C ILE A 86 12.08 12.58 5.57
N PRO A 87 11.90 13.85 5.98
CA PRO A 87 11.64 14.15 7.38
C PRO A 87 10.36 13.45 7.83
N GLY A 88 10.47 12.49 8.74
CA GLY A 88 9.31 11.68 9.11
C GLY A 88 9.44 10.18 8.85
N GLY A 89 10.33 9.76 7.98
CA GLY A 89 10.16 8.47 7.31
C GLY A 89 10.85 8.41 5.96
N PHE A 90 10.16 7.81 4.99
CA PHE A 90 10.70 7.64 3.65
C PHE A 90 9.60 7.74 2.61
N LYS A 91 9.98 8.21 1.43
CA LYS A 91 9.20 8.05 0.22
C LYS A 91 9.59 6.73 -0.43
N ILE A 92 8.60 5.89 -0.69
CA ILE A 92 8.76 4.64 -1.41
C ILE A 92 8.15 4.75 -2.80
N LYS A 93 8.89 4.31 -3.81
CA LYS A 93 8.40 4.21 -5.19
C LYS A 93 8.87 2.91 -5.82
N GLY A 94 7.95 2.12 -6.36
CA GLY A 94 8.29 0.85 -6.97
C GLY A 94 7.15 0.21 -7.73
N SER A 95 7.48 -0.84 -8.46
CA SER A 95 6.52 -1.66 -9.19
C SER A 95 7.02 -3.07 -9.41
N HIS A 96 6.14 -4.05 -9.26
CA HIS A 96 6.40 -5.44 -9.60
C HIS A 96 5.13 -6.07 -10.16
N GLY A 97 5.22 -6.69 -11.34
CA GLY A 97 4.08 -7.19 -12.09
C GLY A 97 2.93 -6.16 -12.20
N ALA A 98 1.76 -6.51 -11.64
CA ALA A 98 0.58 -5.65 -11.64
C ALA A 98 0.58 -4.57 -10.54
N TYR A 99 1.53 -4.58 -9.60
CA TYR A 99 1.55 -3.69 -8.44
C TYR A 99 2.37 -2.43 -8.73
N LYS A 100 1.80 -1.26 -8.39
CA LYS A 100 2.48 0.03 -8.49
C LYS A 100 2.25 0.82 -7.22
N LEU A 101 3.32 1.24 -6.56
CA LEU A 101 3.28 2.02 -5.34
C LEU A 101 4.15 3.27 -5.48
N GLU A 102 3.58 4.40 -5.10
CA GLU A 102 4.29 5.63 -4.81
C GLU A 102 3.62 6.28 -3.59
N ALA A 103 4.32 6.29 -2.46
CA ALA A 103 3.76 6.75 -1.19
C ALA A 103 4.83 7.41 -0.31
N ASP A 104 4.38 8.37 0.50
CA ASP A 104 5.17 8.89 1.62
C ASP A 104 4.74 8.12 2.87
N VAL A 105 5.67 7.41 3.50
CA VAL A 105 5.47 6.65 4.73
C VAL A 105 6.14 7.43 5.85
N LYS A 106 5.34 7.88 6.83
CA LYS A 106 5.84 8.61 8.00
C LYS A 106 5.54 7.85 9.27
N PHE A 107 6.51 7.73 10.16
CA PHE A 107 6.28 7.12 11.47
C PHE A 107 5.69 8.15 12.45
N VAL A 108 4.75 7.70 13.27
CA VAL A 108 4.04 8.55 14.24
C VAL A 108 4.33 8.01 15.65
N PRO A 109 5.20 8.66 16.42
CA PRO A 109 5.53 8.21 17.77
C PRO A 109 4.34 8.36 18.72
N GLY A 110 4.21 7.43 19.68
CA GLY A 110 3.26 7.53 20.79
C GLY A 110 1.83 7.06 20.52
N ARG A 111 1.55 6.46 19.36
CA ARG A 111 0.30 5.73 19.12
C ARG A 111 0.57 4.23 19.17
N GLU A 112 0.00 3.56 20.16
CA GLU A 112 0.12 2.09 20.31
C GLU A 112 -0.51 1.33 19.14
N ASP A 113 -1.46 1.97 18.42
CA ASP A 113 -2.33 1.37 17.41
C ASP A 113 -2.01 1.79 15.96
N MET A 114 -1.20 2.83 15.76
CA MET A 114 -0.81 3.30 14.42
C MET A 114 0.62 3.84 14.42
N ARG A 115 1.58 2.98 14.11
CA ARG A 115 2.99 3.36 13.94
C ARG A 115 3.25 4.17 12.67
N TYR A 116 2.41 4.08 11.65
CA TYR A 116 2.64 4.72 10.35
C TYR A 116 1.45 5.52 9.82
N GLN A 117 1.76 6.66 9.22
CA GLN A 117 0.89 7.40 8.31
C GLN A 117 1.39 7.20 6.88
N VAL A 118 0.55 6.59 6.04
CA VAL A 118 0.86 6.34 4.61
C VAL A 118 0.05 7.29 3.74
N LYS A 119 0.73 8.10 2.93
CA LYS A 119 0.11 9.01 1.97
C LYS A 119 0.42 8.58 0.54
N HIS A 120 -0.57 7.99 -0.14
CA HIS A 120 -0.41 7.54 -1.52
C HIS A 120 -0.47 8.69 -2.54
N SER A 121 0.40 8.63 -3.54
CA SER A 121 0.41 9.50 -4.71
C SER A 121 -0.42 8.92 -5.86
N LYS A 122 -0.67 9.74 -6.90
CA LYS A 122 -1.41 9.33 -8.12
C LYS A 122 -0.73 8.18 -8.88
N GLY A 123 0.58 7.96 -8.67
CA GLY A 123 1.32 6.84 -9.26
C GLY A 123 0.98 5.46 -8.68
N SER A 124 0.28 5.41 -7.54
CA SER A 124 -0.15 4.14 -6.93
C SER A 124 -1.44 3.62 -7.53
N ASN A 125 -1.51 2.33 -7.87
CA ASN A 125 -2.76 1.66 -8.26
C ASN A 125 -3.46 1.00 -7.07
N GLY A 126 -4.70 0.53 -7.25
CA GLY A 126 -5.49 -0.11 -6.18
C GLY A 126 -4.73 -1.25 -5.49
N PRO A 127 -4.28 -2.27 -6.24
CA PRO A 127 -3.55 -3.40 -5.66
C PRO A 127 -2.27 -3.02 -4.91
N GLY A 128 -1.49 -2.06 -5.41
CA GLY A 128 -0.29 -1.58 -4.72
C GLY A 128 -0.60 -0.86 -3.40
N LYS A 129 -1.73 -0.14 -3.33
CA LYS A 129 -2.20 0.49 -2.08
C LYS A 129 -2.67 -0.57 -1.08
N ASP A 130 -3.31 -1.63 -1.55
CA ASP A 130 -3.78 -2.71 -0.68
C ASP A 130 -2.59 -3.42 -0.01
N ILE A 131 -1.54 -3.78 -0.76
CA ILE A 131 -0.33 -4.39 -0.18
C ILE A 131 0.37 -3.44 0.79
N ALA A 132 0.52 -2.17 0.45
CA ALA A 132 1.07 -1.17 1.37
C ALA A 132 0.22 -1.06 2.66
N GLY A 133 -1.10 -1.13 2.52
CA GLY A 133 -2.04 -1.18 3.64
C GLY A 133 -1.98 -2.48 4.44
N GLU A 134 -1.37 -3.55 3.95
CA GLU A 134 -1.09 -4.76 4.73
C GLU A 134 0.27 -4.71 5.45
N VAL A 135 1.26 -4.04 4.84
CA VAL A 135 2.63 -3.98 5.36
C VAL A 135 2.79 -2.92 6.45
N PHE A 136 2.19 -1.74 6.22
CA PHE A 136 2.35 -0.55 7.07
C PHE A 136 1.16 -0.29 8.00
N ARG A 137 0.11 -1.12 7.96
CA ARG A 137 -1.00 -1.07 8.92
C ARG A 137 -0.65 -2.00 10.09
N ASP A 138 -0.82 -1.50 11.32
CA ASP A 138 -0.61 -2.30 12.51
C ASP A 138 -1.61 -3.47 12.58
N LYS A 139 -1.12 -4.57 13.15
CA LYS A 139 -1.94 -5.65 13.73
C LYS A 139 -2.22 -5.32 15.18
#